data_AF-A0A1V5M3U3-F1
#
_entry.id   AF-A0A1V5M3U3-F1
#
_cell.length_a   1.000
_cell.length_b   1.000
_cell.length_c   1.000
_cell.angle_alpha   90.00
_cell.angle_beta   90.00
_cell.angle_gamma   90.00
#
_symmetry.space_group_name_H-M   'P 1'
#
loop_
_entity.id
_entity.type
_entity.pdbx_description
1 polymer ?
#
loop_
_entity_poly.entity_id
_entity_poly.type
_entity_poly.pdbx_seq_one_letter_code
_entity_poly.pdbx_strand_id
1 'polypeptide(L)'
;MAKDLVSSQELTGMTFKAVVQKLGSPDSTSYLDMLTEDAVPNPDPKELNDITYSLQNRYTLLIIRFAPSGVVSRTYMGSIGGL
;
A
#
# COMPACT_ATOMS: atom_id res chain seq x y z
N MET A 1 -1.60 -3.62 17.33
CA MET A 1 -1.00 -2.48 16.62
C MET A 1 -1.47 -2.38 15.17
N ALA A 2 -1.23 -3.34 14.27
CA ALA A 2 -1.68 -3.22 12.87
C ALA A 2 -3.20 -3.39 12.66
N LYS A 3 -3.84 -4.31 13.40
CA LYS A 3 -5.31 -4.39 13.43
C LYS A 3 -5.95 -3.11 13.96
N ASP A 4 -5.28 -2.42 14.88
CA ASP A 4 -5.73 -1.14 15.43
C ASP A 4 -5.62 -0.04 14.37
N LEU A 5 -4.53 0.00 13.59
CA LEU A 5 -4.36 0.95 12.47
C LEU A 5 -5.37 0.76 11.34
N VAL A 6 -5.75 -0.49 11.04
CA VAL A 6 -6.78 -0.77 10.02
C VAL A 6 -8.16 -0.36 10.53
N SER A 7 -8.46 -0.64 11.80
CA SER A 7 -9.77 -0.34 12.39
C SER A 7 -9.95 1.14 12.72
N SER A 8 -8.86 1.87 13.02
CA SER A 8 -8.89 3.28 13.38
C SER A 8 -9.08 4.24 12.20
N GLN A 9 -8.87 3.77 10.96
CA GLN A 9 -8.82 4.60 9.76
C GLN A 9 -7.84 5.79 9.86
N GLU A 10 -6.86 5.72 10.77
CA GLU A 10 -5.96 6.83 11.08
C GLU A 10 -5.10 7.24 9.88
N LEU A 11 -4.90 6.33 8.92
CA LEU A 11 -4.11 6.58 7.72
C LEU A 11 -4.93 7.19 6.58
N THR A 12 -6.26 7.17 6.65
CA THR A 12 -7.14 7.65 5.57
C THR A 12 -6.90 9.13 5.29
N GLY A 13 -6.73 9.48 4.01
CA GLY A 13 -6.41 10.84 3.57
C GLY A 13 -4.94 11.24 3.67
N MET A 14 -4.05 10.39 4.23
CA MET A 14 -2.61 10.67 4.24
C MET A 14 -2.00 10.51 2.86
N THR A 15 -0.99 11.33 2.54
CA THR A 15 -0.16 11.12 1.34
C THR A 15 0.85 10.01 1.56
N PHE A 16 1.41 9.45 0.48
CA PHE A 16 2.48 8.44 0.57
C PHE A 16 3.64 8.90 1.48
N LYS A 17 4.10 10.14 1.31
CA LYS A 17 5.17 10.71 2.13
C LYS A 17 4.82 10.73 3.63
N ALA A 18 3.57 11.11 3.97
CA ALA A 18 3.11 11.13 5.36
C ALA A 18 3.03 9.72 5.96
N VAL A 19 2.59 8.73 5.17
CA VAL A 19 2.57 7.33 5.61
C VAL A 19 3.98 6.82 5.87
N VAL A 20 4.93 7.08 4.97
CA VAL A 20 6.34 6.69 5.14
C VAL A 20 6.99 7.35 6.35
N GLN A 21 6.67 8.62 6.62
CA GLN A 21 7.13 9.30 7.83
C GLN A 21 6.59 8.66 9.12
N LYS A 22 5.35 8.16 9.09
CA LYS A 22 4.68 7.57 10.25
C LYS A 22 5.07 6.12 10.50
N LEU A 23 5.16 5.31 9.45
CA LEU A 23 5.32 3.85 9.53
C LEU A 23 6.70 3.35 9.08
N GLY A 24 7.53 4.22 8.50
CA GLY A 24 8.77 3.83 7.83
C GLY A 24 8.55 3.40 6.37
N SER A 25 9.62 2.95 5.73
CA SER A 25 9.58 2.49 4.33
C SER A 25 8.76 1.19 4.20
N PRO A 26 7.88 1.07 3.19
CA PRO A 26 7.18 -0.18 2.90
C PRO A 26 8.15 -1.23 2.33
N ASP A 27 7.76 -2.51 2.41
CA ASP A 27 8.50 -3.61 1.78
C ASP A 27 8.30 -3.62 0.26
N SER A 28 7.12 -3.20 -0.20
CA SER A 28 6.83 -3.12 -1.63
C SER A 28 5.83 -2.01 -1.95
N THR A 29 5.93 -1.51 -3.17
CA THR A 29 5.01 -0.56 -3.80
C THR A 29 4.46 -1.19 -5.08
N SER A 30 3.19 -0.94 -5.37
CA SER A 30 2.50 -1.36 -6.58
C SER A 30 1.87 -0.14 -7.24
N TYR A 31 1.95 -0.07 -8.55
CA TYR A 31 1.44 1.04 -9.35
C TYR A 31 0.33 0.55 -10.28
N LEU A 32 -0.62 1.42 -10.62
CA LEU A 32 -1.71 1.10 -11.57
C LEU A 32 -1.17 1.01 -13.01
N ASP A 33 -0.22 1.88 -13.33
CA ASP A 33 0.38 2.03 -14.65
C ASP A 33 1.65 1.18 -14.80
N MET A 34 1.69 -0.01 -14.19
CA MET A 34 2.81 -0.95 -14.35
C MET A 34 2.98 -1.46 -15.78
N LEU A 35 1.94 -1.37 -16.60
CA LEU A 35 1.94 -1.69 -18.02
C LEU A 35 1.53 -0.47 -18.84
N THR A 36 2.10 -0.34 -20.04
CA THR A 36 1.61 0.61 -21.03
C THR A 36 0.29 0.12 -21.65
N GLU A 37 -0.34 0.94 -22.48
CA GLU A 37 -1.54 0.55 -23.25
C GLU A 37 -1.32 -0.70 -24.11
N ASP A 38 -0.08 -0.95 -24.55
CA ASP A 38 0.32 -2.12 -25.32
C ASP A 38 0.72 -3.34 -24.44
N ALA A 39 0.37 -3.32 -23.15
CA ALA A 39 0.65 -4.38 -22.18
C ALA A 39 2.15 -4.72 -22.00
N VAL A 40 3.06 -3.80 -22.34
CA VAL A 40 4.49 -3.93 -22.03
C VAL A 40 4.83 -3.24 -20.70
N PRO A 41 5.84 -3.69 -19.93
CA PRO A 41 6.23 -3.04 -18.69
C PRO A 41 6.49 -1.54 -18.87
N ASN A 42 5.82 -0.71 -18.07
CA ASN A 42 6.06 0.72 -18.06
C ASN A 42 7.41 1.02 -17.37
N PRO A 43 8.36 1.68 -18.04
CA PRO A 43 9.66 2.01 -17.45
C PRO A 43 9.60 3.09 -16.36
N ASP A 44 8.50 3.86 -16.27
CA ASP A 44 8.34 4.95 -15.29
C ASP A 44 6.90 4.99 -14.77
N PRO A 45 6.49 4.02 -13.92
CA PRO A 45 5.16 4.00 -13.32
C PRO A 45 5.01 5.11 -12.26
N LYS A 46 3.93 5.88 -12.35
CA LYS A 46 3.68 7.09 -11.54
C LYS A 46 2.47 6.96 -10.63
N GLU A 47 1.50 6.13 -11.01
CA GLU A 47 0.23 6.06 -10.31
C GLU A 47 0.31 5.03 -9.19
N LEU A 48 0.75 5.46 -8.01
CA LEU A 48 0.82 4.59 -6.84
C LEU A 48 -0.56 4.03 -6.51
N ASN A 49 -0.68 2.70 -6.50
CA ASN A 49 -1.91 1.99 -6.17
C ASN A 49 -1.90 1.55 -4.71
N ASP A 50 -0.93 0.69 -4.36
CA ASP A 50 -0.86 0.00 -3.08
C ASP A 50 0.57 0.00 -2.54
N ILE A 51 0.72 0.05 -1.22
CA ILE A 51 1.98 -0.26 -0.53
C ILE A 51 1.76 -1.34 0.52
N THR A 52 2.78 -2.17 0.72
CA THR A 52 2.68 -3.33 1.62
C THR A 52 3.76 -3.27 2.70
N TYR A 53 3.35 -3.58 3.93
CA TYR A 53 4.22 -3.76 5.09
C TYR A 53 4.02 -5.17 5.65
N SER A 54 5.11 -5.90 5.83
CA SER A 54 5.20 -7.13 6.58
C SER A 54 5.26 -6.78 8.06
N LEU A 55 4.38 -7.37 8.83
CA LEU A 55 4.32 -7.10 10.27
C LEU A 55 5.20 -8.09 11.03
N GLN A 56 5.03 -8.16 12.36
CA GLN A 56 5.85 -8.96 13.28
C GLN A 56 6.09 -10.42 12.85
N ASN A 57 5.21 -10.98 12.02
CA ASN A 57 5.51 -12.19 11.26
C ASN A 57 5.35 -11.88 9.76
N ARG A 58 6.23 -12.44 8.92
CA ARG A 58 6.20 -12.28 7.44
C ARG A 58 4.90 -12.76 6.80
N TYR A 59 4.05 -13.44 7.57
CA TYR A 59 2.78 -13.96 7.12
C TYR A 59 1.66 -12.93 7.23
N THR A 60 1.79 -11.89 8.06
CA THR A 60 0.77 -10.88 8.23
C THR A 60 1.17 -9.60 7.51
N LEU A 61 0.33 -9.16 6.59
CA LEU A 61 0.55 -7.96 5.78
C LEU A 61 -0.41 -6.85 6.19
N LEU A 62 0.11 -5.62 6.29
CA LEU A 62 -0.68 -4.40 6.21
C LEU A 62 -0.56 -3.86 4.78
N ILE A 63 -1.69 -3.75 4.10
CA ILE A 63 -1.75 -3.20 2.74
C ILE A 63 -2.52 -1.89 2.80
N ILE A 64 -1.96 -0.85 2.18
CA ILE A 64 -2.51 0.50 2.17
C ILE A 64 -2.73 0.90 0.72
N ARG A 65 -3.99 1.20 0.37
CA ARG A 65 -4.42 1.62 -0.95
C ARG A 65 -4.56 3.13 -1.05
N PHE A 66 -4.13 3.67 -2.19
CA PHE A 66 -4.23 5.08 -2.53
C PHE A 66 -5.35 5.29 -3.55
N ALA A 67 -6.06 6.43 -3.44
CA ALA A 67 -6.92 6.92 -4.51
C ALA A 67 -6.07 7.57 -5.62
N PRO A 68 -6.62 7.77 -6.83
CA PRO A 68 -5.96 8.51 -7.90
C PRO A 68 -5.51 9.93 -7.48
N SER A 69 -6.12 10.51 -6.45
CA SER A 69 -5.70 11.78 -5.86
C SER A 69 -4.41 11.72 -5.03
N GLY A 70 -3.78 10.54 -4.91
CA GLY A 70 -2.49 10.35 -4.22
C GLY A 70 -2.58 10.26 -2.69
N VAL A 71 -3.79 10.09 -2.14
CA VAL A 71 -4.02 9.93 -0.70
C VAL A 71 -4.58 8.54 -0.38
N VAL A 72 -4.32 8.05 0.83
CA VAL A 72 -4.83 6.76 1.31
C VAL A 72 -6.35 6.77 1.27
N SER A 73 -6.92 5.81 0.56
CA SER A 73 -8.37 5.59 0.49
C SER A 73 -8.82 4.44 1.39
N ARG A 74 -7.95 3.44 1.60
CA ARG A 74 -8.28 2.24 2.37
C ARG A 74 -7.04 1.58 2.93
N THR A 75 -7.21 0.90 4.06
CA THR A 75 -6.22 0.02 4.66
C THR A 75 -6.85 -1.36 4.89
N TYR A 76 -6.07 -2.43 4.74
CA TYR A 76 -6.55 -3.79 4.97
C TYR A 76 -5.42 -4.72 5.41
N MET A 77 -5.82 -5.79 6.10
CA MET A 77 -4.91 -6.84 6.54
C MET A 77 -4.95 -8.00 5.54
N GLY A 78 -3.78 -8.43 5.08
CA GLY A 78 -3.60 -9.64 4.28
C GLY A 78 -2.87 -10.73 5.08
N SER A 79 -2.96 -11.98 4.61
CA SER A 79 -2.13 -13.07 5.09
C SER A 79 -1.50 -13.81 3.92
N ILE A 80 -0.19 -14.07 3.97
CA ILE A 80 0.48 -14.95 3.01
C ILE A 80 0.30 -16.38 3.52
N GLY A 81 -0.61 -17.16 2.93
CA GLY A 81 -0.80 -18.58 3.26
C GLY A 81 -2.23 -19.03 3.62
N GLY A 82 -3.27 -18.24 3.33
CA GLY A 82 -4.65 -18.70 3.42
C GLY A 82 -5.11 -19.42 2.15
N LEU A 83 -4.89 -20.73 2.09
CA LEU A 83 -5.77 -21.67 1.38
C LEU A 83 -6.72 -22.30 2.41
#